data_AF-A0A9J7ZVU4-F1
#
_entry.id   AF-A0A9J7ZVU4-F1
#
_cell.length_a   1.000
_cell.length_b   1.000
_cell.length_c   1.000
_cell.angle_alpha   90.00
_cell.angle_beta   90.00
_cell.angle_gamma   90.00
#
_symmetry.space_group_name_H-M   'P 1'
#
loop_
_entity.id
_entity.type
_entity.pdbx_description
1 polymer ?
#
loop_
_entity_poly.entity_id
_entity_poly.type
_entity_poly.pdbx_seq_one_letter_code
_entity_poly.pdbx_strand_id
1 'polypeptide(L)'
;MEITTWAQEYFQKTLSVNTIHRAIRRCRLKLYRSKKKPVLFGKLGCHVIQTKEDKDNPSCYQCSVQKPASLMVWGCMSACGMGSLHIWKGTINAERYIQVLEQHILPSRRRLFQGRPCIFQHDNARPHTASITTSWLRRRRIRVLIWPACSPDLSPIENIWQIIKRKMRQRRPKTVEQLEACIRQEWDNIPIPKLEQLVSSVPRRLQTVIKRRGDATQW
;
A
#
# COMPACT_ATOMS: atom_id res chain seq x y z
N MET A 1 12.22 6.37 34.43
CA MET A 1 11.58 7.62 33.99
C MET A 1 10.08 7.41 34.11
N GLU A 2 9.41 8.22 34.93
CA GLU A 2 7.97 8.12 35.18
C GLU A 2 7.19 8.52 33.91
N ILE A 3 6.06 7.85 33.62
CA ILE A 3 5.26 8.10 32.40
C ILE A 3 4.79 9.55 32.28
N THR A 4 4.65 10.21 33.43
CA THR A 4 4.28 11.61 33.58
C THR A 4 5.37 12.55 33.07
N THR A 5 6.61 12.33 33.51
CA THR A 5 7.81 13.06 33.05
C THR A 5 8.01 12.87 31.54
N TRP A 6 7.95 11.62 31.04
CA TRP A 6 8.09 11.33 29.62
C TRP A 6 7.02 12.02 28.76
N ALA A 7 5.75 11.99 29.19
CA ALA A 7 4.66 12.60 28.44
C ALA A 7 4.78 14.13 28.40
N GLN A 8 5.21 14.76 29.50
CA GLN A 8 5.41 16.20 29.55
C GLN A 8 6.56 16.64 28.63
N GLU A 9 7.67 15.89 28.60
CA GLU A 9 8.79 16.11 27.68
C GLU A 9 8.38 15.92 26.21
N TYR A 10 7.69 14.81 25.90
CA TYR A 10 7.30 14.46 24.53
C TYR A 10 6.31 15.46 23.91
N PHE A 11 5.32 15.91 24.69
CA PHE A 11 4.32 16.88 24.23
C PHE A 11 4.75 18.34 24.47
N GLN A 12 5.91 18.56 25.09
CA GLN A 12 6.44 19.88 25.47
C GLN A 12 5.43 20.76 26.22
N LYS A 13 4.62 20.15 27.09
CA LYS A 13 3.55 20.81 27.85
C LYS A 13 3.37 20.16 29.22
N THR A 14 3.05 20.97 30.23
CA THR A 14 2.69 20.47 31.56
C THR A 14 1.31 19.83 31.51
N LEU A 15 1.27 18.50 31.60
CA LEU A 15 0.04 17.71 31.57
C LEU A 15 -0.22 17.12 32.97
N SER A 16 -1.47 17.21 33.44
CA SER A 16 -1.86 16.54 34.70
C SER A 16 -1.86 15.02 34.53
N VAL A 17 -1.57 14.27 35.61
CA VAL A 17 -1.58 12.79 35.61
C VAL A 17 -2.91 12.24 35.07
N ASN A 18 -4.03 12.85 35.47
CA ASN A 18 -5.37 12.48 35.01
C ASN A 18 -5.54 12.74 33.50
N THR A 19 -5.00 13.84 32.98
CA THR A 19 -4.99 14.15 31.54
C THR A 19 -4.16 13.13 30.77
N ILE A 20 -2.99 12.74 31.30
CA ILE A 20 -2.10 11.74 30.69
C ILE A 20 -2.79 10.37 30.67
N HIS A 21 -3.36 9.91 31.78
CA HIS A 21 -4.12 8.65 31.84
C HIS A 21 -5.35 8.65 30.92
N ARG A 22 -6.05 9.79 30.83
CA ARG A 22 -7.19 9.95 29.92
C ARG A 22 -6.74 9.96 28.45
N ALA A 23 -5.61 10.57 28.13
CA ALA A 23 -5.00 10.54 26.79
C ALA A 23 -4.52 9.13 26.41
N ILE A 24 -3.88 8.39 27.33
CA ILE A 24 -3.48 6.98 27.12
C ILE A 24 -4.71 6.11 26.79
N ARG A 25 -5.80 6.26 27.56
CA ARG A 25 -7.06 5.55 27.32
C ARG A 25 -7.74 5.95 26.01
N ARG A 26 -7.73 7.25 25.66
CA ARG A 26 -8.39 7.80 24.48
C ARG A 26 -7.60 7.54 23.18
N CYS A 27 -6.28 7.60 23.22
CA CYS A 27 -5.39 7.34 22.08
C CYS A 27 -5.13 5.84 21.82
N ARG A 28 -5.53 4.93 22.74
CA ARG A 28 -5.23 3.49 22.69
C ARG A 28 -3.77 3.22 22.27
N LEU A 29 -2.83 3.85 22.96
CA LEU A 29 -1.39 3.58 22.81
C LEU A 29 -1.15 2.07 22.93
N LYS A 30 -0.52 1.45 21.94
CA LYS A 30 -0.21 0.00 21.98
C LYS A 30 1.07 -0.24 22.76
N LEU A 31 1.05 -1.24 23.65
CA LEU A 31 2.22 -1.61 24.43
C LEU A 31 3.24 -2.43 23.67
N TYR A 32 4.53 -2.21 23.92
CA TYR A 32 5.63 -3.00 23.35
C TYR A 32 6.80 -3.15 24.33
N ARG A 33 7.17 -4.39 24.70
CA ARG A 33 8.50 -4.68 25.28
C ARG A 33 9.26 -5.64 24.36
N SER A 34 10.54 -5.35 24.12
CA SER A 34 11.45 -6.14 23.30
C SER A 34 12.24 -7.15 24.15
N LYS A 35 12.09 -8.44 23.86
CA LYS A 35 13.19 -9.41 23.91
C LYS A 35 13.17 -10.22 22.61
N LYS A 36 14.01 -9.80 21.66
CA LYS A 36 14.28 -10.38 20.32
C LYS A 36 13.05 -10.59 19.42
N LYS A 37 13.26 -10.43 18.12
CA LYS A 37 12.35 -9.72 17.19
C LYS A 37 12.20 -10.51 15.85
N PRO A 38 11.31 -10.11 14.91
CA PRO A 38 10.09 -10.87 14.53
C PRO A 38 9.74 -10.69 13.03
N VAL A 39 8.47 -10.89 12.60
CA VAL A 39 7.86 -10.19 11.43
C VAL A 39 6.34 -10.04 11.70
N LEU A 40 5.67 -8.87 11.56
CA LEU A 40 4.97 -8.39 10.35
C LEU A 40 4.15 -7.08 10.62
N PHE A 41 3.75 -6.39 9.54
CA PHE A 41 3.18 -5.03 9.49
C PHE A 41 1.67 -5.04 9.11
N GLY A 42 0.86 -4.14 9.67
CA GLY A 42 -0.41 -3.68 9.05
C GLY A 42 -1.73 -4.06 9.73
N LYS A 43 -1.94 -5.33 10.10
CA LYS A 43 -3.04 -5.79 10.95
C LYS A 43 -2.63 -7.12 11.59
N LEU A 44 -1.74 -7.02 12.56
CA LEU A 44 -1.44 -8.11 13.49
C LEU A 44 -1.57 -7.50 14.87
N GLY A 45 -2.63 -7.88 15.59
CA GLY A 45 -2.65 -7.66 17.02
C GLY A 45 -1.54 -8.50 17.61
N CYS A 46 -0.52 -7.86 18.18
CA CYS A 46 0.24 -8.51 19.24
C CYS A 46 -0.71 -8.60 20.43
N HIS A 47 -1.12 -9.80 20.85
CA HIS A 47 -1.65 -9.95 22.19
C HIS A 47 -0.48 -9.78 23.15
N VAL A 48 -0.42 -8.59 23.75
CA VAL A 48 0.53 -8.28 24.80
C VAL A 48 -0.12 -8.70 26.10
N ILE A 49 0.44 -9.71 26.76
CA ILE A 49 0.06 -10.03 28.14
C ILE A 49 0.71 -8.96 29.01
N GLN A 50 -0.13 -8.16 29.66
CA GLN A 50 0.30 -7.12 30.59
C GLN A 50 0.34 -7.72 31.99
N THR A 51 1.49 -7.70 32.65
CA THR A 51 1.54 -7.90 34.11
C THR A 51 1.20 -6.58 34.81
N LYS A 52 0.80 -6.60 36.08
CA LYS A 52 0.46 -5.38 36.85
C LYS A 52 1.61 -4.36 36.89
N GLU A 53 2.84 -4.84 36.79
CA GLU A 53 4.08 -4.05 36.86
C GLU A 53 4.39 -3.29 35.56
N ASP A 54 3.88 -3.75 34.42
CA ASP A 54 4.18 -3.16 33.10
C ASP A 54 3.29 -1.94 32.75
N LYS A 55 2.33 -1.59 33.62
CA LYS A 55 1.27 -0.61 33.33
C LYS A 55 1.74 0.84 33.24
N ASP A 56 2.81 1.19 33.94
CA ASP A 56 3.27 2.58 34.02
C ASP A 56 4.64 2.80 33.36
N ASN A 57 5.11 1.82 32.56
CA ASN A 57 6.40 1.92 31.87
C ASN A 57 6.24 2.61 30.49
N PRO A 58 6.80 3.82 30.29
CA PRO A 58 6.66 4.54 29.02
C PRO A 58 7.31 3.84 27.82
N SER A 59 8.32 2.99 28.04
CA SER A 59 8.91 2.18 26.95
C SER A 59 7.93 1.15 26.38
N CYS A 60 6.89 0.83 27.15
CA CYS A 60 5.80 -0.01 26.75
C CYS A 60 4.66 0.79 26.10
N TYR A 61 4.87 1.94 25.46
CA TYR A 61 3.79 2.65 24.75
C TYR A 61 4.30 3.25 23.43
N GLN A 62 3.56 3.03 22.34
CA GLN A 62 3.81 3.71 21.07
C GLN A 62 2.61 4.60 20.68
N CYS A 63 2.91 5.84 20.27
CA CYS A 63 1.92 6.77 19.73
C CYS A 63 1.28 6.20 18.47
N SER A 64 -0.05 6.01 18.51
CA SER A 64 -0.86 5.62 17.37
C SER A 64 -2.01 6.61 17.19
N VAL A 65 -2.21 7.09 15.97
CA VAL A 65 -3.38 7.90 15.60
C VAL A 65 -4.59 6.98 15.37
N GLN A 66 -5.75 7.33 15.90
CA GLN A 66 -7.00 6.53 15.75
C GLN A 66 -7.43 6.40 14.28
N LYS A 67 -7.13 7.40 13.45
CA LYS A 67 -7.40 7.43 12.00
C LYS A 67 -6.13 7.93 11.29
N PRO A 68 -5.16 7.04 11.01
CA PRO A 68 -4.03 7.45 10.20
C PRO A 68 -4.53 7.97 8.87
N ALA A 69 -4.04 9.13 8.45
CA ALA A 69 -4.31 9.62 7.11
C ALA A 69 -3.79 8.58 6.11
N SER A 70 -4.60 8.29 5.10
CA SER A 70 -4.28 7.29 4.08
C SER A 70 -4.52 7.88 2.70
N LEU A 71 -3.64 7.55 1.77
CA LEU A 71 -3.77 7.89 0.37
C LEU A 71 -4.15 6.64 -0.41
N MET A 72 -5.20 6.76 -1.20
CA MET A 72 -5.54 5.74 -2.18
C MET A 72 -4.84 6.10 -3.50
N VAL A 73 -4.07 5.16 -4.04
CA VAL A 73 -3.18 5.42 -5.17
C VAL A 73 -3.45 4.36 -6.23
N TRP A 74 -3.48 4.79 -7.48
CA TRP A 74 -3.53 3.93 -8.64
C TRP A 74 -2.34 4.23 -9.53
N GLY A 75 -1.79 3.20 -10.16
CA GLY A 75 -0.73 3.37 -11.12
C GLY A 75 -0.69 2.21 -12.08
N CYS A 76 0.04 2.40 -13.18
CA CYS A 76 0.30 1.35 -14.15
C CYS A 76 1.79 1.27 -14.48
N MET A 77 2.25 0.08 -14.86
CA MET A 77 3.63 -0.17 -15.26
C MET A 77 3.69 -1.14 -16.43
N SER A 78 4.82 -1.17 -17.12
CA SER A 78 5.17 -2.16 -18.14
C SER A 78 6.65 -2.51 -18.03
N ALA A 79 7.11 -3.52 -18.77
CA ALA A 79 8.54 -3.80 -18.88
C ALA A 79 9.31 -2.60 -19.47
N CYS A 80 8.67 -1.85 -20.38
CA CYS A 80 9.27 -0.68 -21.03
C CYS A 80 9.39 0.57 -20.13
N GLY A 81 8.76 0.57 -18.94
CA GLY A 81 8.77 1.76 -18.08
C GLY A 81 7.51 1.94 -17.24
N MET A 82 7.59 2.93 -16.34
CA MET A 82 6.49 3.35 -15.49
C MET A 82 5.43 4.11 -16.29
N GLY A 83 4.18 3.79 -16.00
CA GLY A 83 3.02 4.52 -16.47
C GLY A 83 2.65 5.66 -15.52
N SER A 84 1.47 6.22 -15.73
CA SER A 84 0.93 7.27 -14.86
C SER A 84 0.66 6.79 -13.43
N LEU A 85 0.83 7.71 -12.47
CA LEU A 85 0.41 7.57 -11.08
C LEU A 85 -0.72 8.57 -10.78
N HIS A 86 -1.84 8.07 -10.27
CA HIS A 86 -3.02 8.85 -9.91
C HIS A 86 -3.34 8.70 -8.42
N ILE A 87 -3.62 9.82 -7.75
CA ILE A 87 -4.03 9.85 -6.35
C ILE A 87 -5.55 10.01 -6.30
N TRP A 88 -6.21 9.03 -5.73
CA TRP A 88 -7.66 9.01 -5.60
C TRP A 88 -8.11 9.88 -4.44
N LYS A 89 -9.11 10.74 -4.73
CA LYS A 89 -9.84 11.51 -3.72
C LYS A 89 -11.27 10.98 -3.60
N GLY A 90 -11.60 10.39 -2.45
CA GLY A 90 -12.91 9.82 -2.16
C GLY A 90 -13.11 8.38 -2.65
N THR A 91 -14.37 7.96 -2.78
CA THR A 91 -14.73 6.59 -3.17
C THR A 91 -14.51 6.34 -4.65
N ILE A 92 -14.03 5.14 -4.99
CA ILE A 92 -13.90 4.65 -6.37
C ILE A 92 -15.19 3.93 -6.77
N ASN A 93 -15.80 4.36 -7.87
CA ASN A 93 -16.86 3.64 -8.57
C ASN A 93 -16.42 3.35 -10.01
N ALA A 94 -17.25 2.63 -10.76
CA ALA A 94 -16.93 2.22 -12.13
C ALA A 94 -16.76 3.41 -13.09
N GLU A 95 -17.55 4.46 -12.97
CA GLU A 95 -17.46 5.66 -13.83
C GLU A 95 -16.15 6.42 -13.62
N ARG A 96 -15.79 6.66 -12.36
CA ARG A 96 -14.51 7.32 -12.03
C ARG A 96 -13.34 6.44 -12.46
N TYR A 97 -13.46 5.12 -12.32
CA TYR A 97 -12.45 4.21 -12.82
C TYR A 97 -12.25 4.34 -14.34
N ILE A 98 -13.34 4.42 -15.13
CA ILE A 98 -13.27 4.69 -16.56
C ILE A 98 -12.56 6.02 -16.85
N GLN A 99 -12.87 7.09 -16.12
CA GLN A 99 -12.18 8.38 -16.27
C GLN A 99 -10.67 8.25 -16.05
N VAL A 100 -10.25 7.49 -15.04
CA VAL A 100 -8.83 7.20 -14.81
C VAL A 100 -8.22 6.39 -15.93
N LEU A 101 -8.93 5.39 -16.49
CA LEU A 101 -8.45 4.65 -17.66
C LEU A 101 -8.27 5.57 -18.87
N GLU A 102 -9.21 6.49 -19.11
CA GLU A 102 -9.13 7.47 -20.20
C GLU A 102 -7.95 8.42 -20.04
N GLN A 103 -7.80 9.01 -18.85
CA GLN A 103 -6.78 10.02 -18.58
C GLN A 103 -5.38 9.43 -18.42
N HIS A 104 -5.26 8.18 -17.97
CA HIS A 104 -3.97 7.63 -17.56
C HIS A 104 -3.56 6.38 -18.33
N ILE A 105 -4.46 5.43 -18.62
CA ILE A 105 -4.11 4.24 -19.40
C ILE A 105 -3.91 4.56 -20.88
N LEU A 106 -4.81 5.32 -21.51
CA LEU A 106 -4.68 5.59 -22.94
C LEU A 106 -3.38 6.34 -23.28
N PRO A 107 -2.97 7.40 -22.56
CA PRO A 107 -1.70 8.07 -22.82
C PRO A 107 -0.49 7.18 -22.46
N SER A 108 -0.54 6.46 -21.34
CA SER A 108 0.56 5.55 -20.95
C SER A 108 0.75 4.46 -21.99
N ARG A 109 -0.34 3.88 -22.52
CA ARG A 109 -0.28 2.88 -23.59
C ARG A 109 0.38 3.42 -24.84
N ARG A 110 0.00 4.63 -25.28
CA ARG A 110 0.60 5.27 -26.45
C ARG A 110 2.11 5.50 -26.24
N ARG A 111 2.50 6.05 -25.10
CA ARG A 111 3.91 6.34 -24.76
C ARG A 111 4.77 5.08 -24.66
N LEU A 112 4.30 4.06 -23.94
CA LEU A 112 5.11 2.89 -23.58
C LEU A 112 5.16 1.82 -24.68
N PHE A 113 4.07 1.67 -25.45
CA PHE A 113 3.98 0.62 -26.47
C PHE A 113 4.09 1.15 -27.89
N GLN A 114 3.90 2.45 -28.13
CA GLN A 114 4.08 3.09 -29.45
C GLN A 114 3.35 2.34 -30.59
N GLY A 115 2.12 1.88 -30.30
CA GLY A 115 1.30 1.12 -31.25
C GLY A 115 1.52 -0.39 -31.25
N ARG A 116 2.54 -0.90 -30.55
CA ARG A 116 2.74 -2.34 -30.36
C ARG A 116 1.56 -2.96 -29.60
N PRO A 117 1.20 -4.22 -29.90
CA PRO A 117 0.18 -4.94 -29.15
C PRO A 117 0.54 -5.01 -27.66
N CYS A 118 -0.44 -4.81 -26.80
CA CYS A 118 -0.30 -4.96 -25.35
C CYS A 118 -1.55 -5.62 -24.77
N ILE A 119 -1.38 -6.29 -23.63
CA ILE A 119 -2.49 -6.83 -22.84
C ILE A 119 -2.56 -6.03 -21.55
N PHE A 120 -3.74 -5.53 -21.23
CA PHE A 120 -4.02 -4.81 -20.00
C PHE A 120 -4.36 -5.79 -18.88
N GLN A 121 -3.71 -5.65 -17.72
CA GLN A 121 -3.99 -6.43 -16.53
C GLN A 121 -4.56 -5.51 -15.45
N HIS A 122 -5.65 -5.95 -14.84
CA HIS A 122 -6.20 -5.40 -13.59
C HIS A 122 -6.81 -6.53 -12.76
N ASP A 123 -7.11 -6.28 -11.48
CA ASP A 123 -7.78 -7.26 -10.63
C ASP A 123 -9.31 -7.25 -10.84
N ASN A 124 -10.00 -8.17 -10.17
CA ASN A 124 -11.45 -8.35 -10.29
C ASN A 124 -12.25 -7.47 -9.31
N ALA A 125 -11.73 -6.28 -8.94
CA ALA A 125 -12.49 -5.36 -8.09
C ALA A 125 -13.82 -4.96 -8.75
N ARG A 126 -14.86 -4.71 -7.93
CA ARG A 126 -16.23 -4.39 -8.44
C ARG A 126 -16.25 -3.30 -9.52
N PRO A 127 -15.51 -2.17 -9.40
CA PRO A 127 -15.47 -1.16 -10.46
C PRO A 127 -14.87 -1.66 -11.78
N HIS A 128 -13.97 -2.65 -11.73
CA HIS A 128 -13.25 -3.17 -12.89
C HIS A 128 -14.09 -4.15 -13.70
N THR A 129 -14.90 -4.96 -13.02
CA THR A 129 -15.78 -5.97 -13.62
C THR A 129 -17.18 -5.45 -13.93
N ALA A 130 -17.50 -4.21 -13.54
CA ALA A 130 -18.78 -3.57 -13.86
C ALA A 130 -19.05 -3.54 -15.38
N SER A 131 -20.31 -3.75 -15.78
CA SER A 131 -20.74 -3.79 -17.18
C SER A 131 -20.32 -2.55 -17.99
N ILE A 132 -20.37 -1.36 -17.36
CA ILE A 132 -19.95 -0.12 -18.02
C ILE A 132 -18.45 -0.11 -18.31
N THR A 133 -17.63 -0.65 -17.41
CA THR A 133 -16.17 -0.70 -17.53
C THR A 133 -15.76 -1.72 -18.59
N THR A 134 -16.33 -2.92 -18.56
CA THR A 134 -16.04 -3.97 -19.54
C THR A 134 -16.50 -3.55 -20.94
N SER A 135 -17.66 -2.91 -21.05
CA SER A 135 -18.16 -2.33 -22.31
C SER A 135 -17.25 -1.23 -22.84
N TRP A 136 -16.75 -0.35 -21.96
CA TRP A 136 -15.78 0.68 -22.34
C TRP A 136 -14.46 0.09 -22.84
N LEU A 137 -13.89 -0.89 -22.13
CA LEU A 137 -12.66 -1.59 -22.53
C LEU A 137 -12.80 -2.24 -23.92
N ARG A 138 -13.94 -2.90 -24.15
CA ARG A 138 -14.27 -3.51 -25.46
C ARG A 138 -14.36 -2.47 -26.58
N ARG A 139 -15.08 -1.36 -26.36
CA ARG A 139 -15.20 -0.26 -27.34
C ARG A 139 -13.85 0.37 -27.69
N ARG A 140 -12.94 0.47 -26.71
CA ARG A 140 -11.57 0.99 -26.91
C ARG A 140 -10.59 -0.05 -27.47
N ARG A 141 -11.06 -1.27 -27.77
CA ARG A 141 -10.25 -2.40 -28.26
C ARG A 141 -9.06 -2.72 -27.33
N ILE A 142 -9.26 -2.57 -26.02
CA ILE A 142 -8.26 -2.93 -25.02
C ILE A 142 -8.42 -4.40 -24.68
N ARG A 143 -7.40 -5.21 -24.98
CA ARG A 143 -7.35 -6.63 -24.60
C ARG A 143 -7.05 -6.72 -23.11
N VAL A 144 -7.94 -7.38 -22.36
CA VAL A 144 -7.80 -7.57 -20.91
C VAL A 144 -7.33 -8.99 -20.63
N LEU A 145 -6.35 -9.14 -19.73
CA LEU A 145 -5.91 -10.44 -19.22
C LEU A 145 -6.96 -10.98 -18.25
N ILE A 146 -7.39 -12.23 -18.44
CA ILE A 146 -8.23 -12.93 -17.46
C ILE A 146 -7.39 -13.10 -16.19
N TRP A 147 -7.88 -12.56 -15.07
CA TRP A 147 -7.17 -12.58 -13.81
C TRP A 147 -7.87 -13.49 -12.78
N PRO A 148 -7.15 -14.40 -12.12
CA PRO A 148 -7.73 -15.20 -11.03
C PRO A 148 -8.05 -14.33 -9.81
N ALA A 149 -9.11 -14.70 -9.09
CA ALA A 149 -9.50 -14.01 -7.86
C ALA A 149 -8.42 -14.20 -6.78
N CYS A 150 -8.20 -13.18 -5.94
CA CYS A 150 -7.30 -13.25 -4.79
C CYS A 150 -5.84 -13.62 -5.11
N SER A 151 -5.32 -13.28 -6.29
CA SER A 151 -3.94 -13.59 -6.69
C SER A 151 -3.04 -12.34 -6.82
N PRO A 152 -2.78 -11.59 -5.74
CA PRO A 152 -1.87 -10.43 -5.79
C PRO A 152 -0.41 -10.85 -6.02
N ASP A 153 -0.04 -12.07 -5.62
CA ASP A 153 1.30 -12.67 -5.79
C ASP A 153 1.69 -12.81 -7.27
N LEU A 154 0.71 -12.99 -8.15
CA LEU A 154 0.92 -13.01 -9.60
C LEU A 154 1.20 -11.62 -10.19
N SER A 155 0.79 -10.53 -9.53
CA SER A 155 0.86 -9.19 -10.11
C SER A 155 2.22 -8.51 -9.85
N PRO A 156 2.99 -8.17 -10.90
CA PRO A 156 4.29 -7.51 -10.74
C PRO A 156 4.22 -6.14 -10.03
N ILE A 157 3.11 -5.42 -10.19
CA ILE A 157 2.94 -4.08 -9.61
C ILE A 157 2.86 -4.11 -8.07
N GLU A 158 2.44 -5.23 -7.48
CA GLU A 158 2.43 -5.40 -6.02
C GLU A 158 3.85 -5.34 -5.45
N ASN A 159 4.86 -5.83 -6.16
CA ASN A 159 6.26 -5.69 -5.74
C ASN A 159 6.71 -4.23 -5.78
N ILE A 160 6.23 -3.42 -6.74
CA ILE A 160 6.48 -1.97 -6.77
C ILE A 160 5.83 -1.29 -5.56
N TRP A 161 4.58 -1.63 -5.25
CA TRP A 161 3.91 -1.12 -4.06
C TRP A 161 4.63 -1.52 -2.77
N GLN A 162 5.17 -2.73 -2.69
CA GLN A 162 5.98 -3.16 -1.54
C GLN A 162 7.27 -2.34 -1.41
N ILE A 163 7.97 -2.04 -2.52
CA ILE A 163 9.17 -1.19 -2.53
C ILE A 163 8.81 0.21 -2.01
N ILE A 164 7.77 0.83 -2.56
CA ILE A 164 7.32 2.18 -2.16
C ILE A 164 6.90 2.18 -0.69
N LYS A 165 6.09 1.22 -0.24
CA LYS A 165 5.69 1.08 1.17
C LYS A 165 6.90 0.92 2.10
N ARG A 166 7.94 0.18 1.69
CA ARG A 166 9.20 0.06 2.45
C ARG A 166 9.93 1.40 2.55
N LYS A 167 10.01 2.16 1.47
CA LYS A 167 10.62 3.50 1.47
C LYS A 167 9.83 4.49 2.33
N MET A 168 8.50 4.45 2.29
CA MET A 168 7.67 5.31 3.15
C MET A 168 7.87 5.00 4.63
N ARG A 169 8.07 3.72 5.00
CA ARG A 169 8.41 3.33 6.38
C ARG A 169 9.75 3.89 6.85
N GLN A 170 10.72 4.06 5.94
CA GLN A 170 12.03 4.64 6.24
C GLN A 170 11.96 6.16 6.34
N ARG A 171 11.32 6.82 5.36
CA ARG A 171 11.20 8.29 5.29
C ARG A 171 10.25 8.88 6.34
N ARG A 172 9.23 8.13 6.77
CA ARG A 172 8.23 8.53 7.79
C ARG A 172 7.59 9.90 7.53
N PRO A 173 6.94 10.12 6.37
CA PRO A 173 6.23 11.37 6.08
C PRO A 173 5.19 11.67 7.16
N LYS A 174 5.05 12.94 7.51
CA LYS A 174 4.22 13.41 8.62
C LYS A 174 2.88 13.98 8.17
N THR A 175 2.79 14.43 6.91
CA THR A 175 1.56 14.96 6.33
C THR A 175 1.16 14.17 5.08
N VAL A 176 -0.07 14.37 4.62
CA VAL A 176 -0.60 13.74 3.40
C VAL A 176 0.15 14.24 2.17
N GLU A 177 0.49 15.52 2.14
CA GLU A 177 1.22 16.18 1.07
C GLU A 177 2.64 15.64 0.97
N GLN A 178 3.32 15.48 2.12
CA GLN A 178 4.63 14.84 2.18
C GLN A 178 4.57 13.38 1.73
N LEU A 179 3.53 12.65 2.12
CA LEU A 179 3.33 11.26 1.70
C LEU A 179 3.14 11.18 0.18
N GLU A 180 2.28 12.02 -0.40
CA GLU A 180 2.05 12.09 -1.84
C GLU A 180 3.35 12.40 -2.59
N ALA A 181 4.07 13.45 -2.17
CA ALA A 181 5.33 13.86 -2.79
C ALA A 181 6.37 12.73 -2.74
N CYS A 182 6.50 12.06 -1.59
CA CYS A 182 7.42 10.94 -1.45
C CYS A 182 7.02 9.74 -2.33
N ILE A 183 5.73 9.43 -2.46
CA ILE A 183 5.26 8.35 -3.34
C ILE A 183 5.57 8.68 -4.80
N ARG A 184 5.29 9.90 -5.26
CA ARG A 184 5.60 10.35 -6.63
C ARG A 184 7.09 10.25 -6.92
N GLN A 185 7.93 10.76 -6.01
CA GLN A 185 9.38 10.68 -6.16
C GLN A 185 9.88 9.23 -6.24
N GLU A 186 9.40 8.33 -5.38
CA GLU A 186 9.81 6.92 -5.43
C GLU A 186 9.27 6.19 -6.66
N TRP A 187 8.08 6.55 -7.15
CA TRP A 187 7.49 6.01 -8.37
C TRP A 187 8.34 6.33 -9.60
N ASP A 188 8.79 7.58 -9.72
CA ASP A 188 9.62 8.04 -10.85
C ASP A 188 11.06 7.49 -10.78
N ASN A 189 11.54 7.13 -9.59
CA ASN A 189 12.88 6.57 -9.38
C ASN A 189 12.98 5.05 -9.55
N ILE A 190 11.90 4.35 -9.89
CA ILE A 190 11.97 2.91 -10.15
C ILE A 190 12.72 2.66 -11.47
N PRO A 191 13.86 1.95 -11.46
CA PRO A 191 14.66 1.77 -12.66
C PRO A 191 14.00 0.76 -13.61
N ILE A 192 14.09 1.02 -14.93
CA ILE A 192 13.54 0.16 -15.98
C ILE A 192 14.00 -1.31 -15.87
N PRO A 193 15.30 -1.61 -15.63
CA PRO A 193 15.74 -3.00 -15.43
C PRO A 193 14.98 -3.75 -14.33
N LYS A 194 14.51 -3.04 -13.29
CA LYS A 194 13.68 -3.66 -12.24
C LYS A 194 12.31 -4.04 -12.77
N LEU A 195 11.71 -3.23 -13.63
CA LEU A 195 10.42 -3.48 -14.24
C LEU A 195 10.49 -4.68 -15.20
N GLU A 196 11.53 -4.72 -16.03
CA GLU A 196 11.80 -5.84 -16.93
C GLU A 196 11.96 -7.15 -16.15
N GLN A 197 12.74 -7.15 -15.07
CA GLN A 197 12.90 -8.29 -14.19
C GLN A 197 11.55 -8.76 -13.61
N LEU A 198 10.72 -7.83 -13.13
CA LEU A 198 9.44 -8.14 -12.52
C LEU A 198 8.44 -8.71 -13.54
N VAL A 199 8.33 -8.11 -14.73
CA VAL A 199 7.44 -8.61 -15.79
C VAL A 199 7.93 -9.97 -16.30
N SER A 200 9.24 -10.13 -16.50
CA SER A 200 9.83 -11.41 -16.94
C SER A 200 9.68 -12.53 -15.89
N SER A 201 9.40 -12.19 -14.63
CA SER A 201 9.15 -13.20 -13.59
C SER A 201 7.78 -13.87 -13.70
N VAL A 202 6.79 -13.25 -14.37
CA VAL A 202 5.39 -13.71 -14.41
C VAL A 202 5.24 -15.19 -14.82
N PRO A 203 5.90 -15.69 -15.88
CA PRO A 203 5.81 -17.12 -16.24
C PRO A 203 6.24 -18.06 -15.10
N ARG A 204 7.31 -17.70 -14.37
CA ARG A 204 7.78 -18.49 -13.22
C ARG A 204 6.79 -18.42 -12.04
N ARG A 205 6.13 -17.28 -11.83
CA ARG A 205 5.05 -17.16 -10.82
C ARG A 205 3.90 -18.10 -11.14
N LEU A 206 3.45 -18.11 -12.40
CA LEU A 206 2.38 -19.00 -12.86
C LEU A 206 2.75 -20.47 -12.69
N GLN A 207 3.98 -20.86 -13.06
CA GLN A 207 4.49 -22.21 -12.81
C GLN A 207 4.47 -22.57 -11.31
N THR A 208 4.79 -21.61 -10.44
CA THR A 208 4.75 -21.81 -8.99
C THR A 208 3.31 -22.05 -8.51
N VAL A 209 2.34 -21.26 -8.99
CA VAL A 209 0.92 -21.44 -8.68
C VAL A 209 0.41 -22.80 -9.16
N ILE A 210 0.76 -23.21 -10.39
CA ILE A 210 0.38 -24.52 -10.94
C ILE A 210 0.96 -25.65 -10.09
N LYS A 211 2.25 -25.57 -9.74
CA LYS A 211 2.91 -26.56 -8.86
C LYS A 211 2.25 -26.64 -7.48
N ARG A 212 1.77 -25.50 -6.97
CA ARG A 212 1.02 -25.41 -5.70
C ARG A 212 -0.48 -25.65 -5.85
N ARG A 213 -0.96 -26.08 -7.02
CA ARG A 213 -2.38 -26.37 -7.30
C ARG A 213 -3.32 -25.19 -6.95
N GLY A 214 -2.86 -23.97 -7.20
CA GLY A 214 -3.64 -22.75 -6.92
C GLY A 214 -3.43 -22.13 -5.54
N ASP A 215 -2.62 -22.75 -4.66
CA ASP A 215 -2.33 -22.20 -3.34
C ASP A 215 -1.33 -21.01 -3.41
N ALA A 216 -1.32 -20.20 -2.36
CA ALA A 216 -0.53 -18.98 -2.25
C ALA A 216 0.96 -19.25 -2.50
N THR A 217 1.63 -18.32 -3.18
CA THR A 217 3.06 -18.42 -3.49
C THR A 217 3.92 -17.47 -2.64
N GLN A 218 5.24 -17.52 -2.85
CA GLN A 218 6.22 -16.69 -2.14
C GLN A 218 6.45 -15.30 -2.78
N TRP A 219 5.76 -14.99 -3.88
CA TRP A 219 6.02 -13.84 -4.75
C TRP A 219 5.45 -12.50 -4.25
#